data_AF-A0A2E6CK61-F1
#
_entry.id   AF-A0A2E6CK61-F1
#
_cell.length_a   1.000
_cell.length_b   1.000
_cell.length_c   1.000
_cell.angle_alpha   90.00
_cell.angle_beta   90.00
_cell.angle_gamma   90.00
#
_symmetry.space_group_name_H-M   'P 1'
#
loop_
_entity.id
_entity.type
_entity.pdbx_description
1 polymer ?
#
loop_
_entity_poly.entity_id
_entity_poly.type
_entity_poly.pdbx_seq_one_letter_code
_entity_poly.pdbx_strand_id
1 'polypeptide(L)' 'MGLYVVRLSVLDQSPVPEGSTPSEALRNSIELAAHADELGYYRYWVAEHHGMHGLAGSSPEILIGH' A
#
# COMPACT_ATOMS: atom_id res chain seq x y z
N MET A 1 28.34 17.01 -14.42
CA MET A 1 27.90 15.88 -13.58
C MET A 1 26.47 16.18 -13.16
N GLY A 2 25.46 15.57 -13.78
CA GLY A 2 24.07 15.80 -13.41
C GLY A 2 23.76 15.09 -12.09
N LEU A 3 23.08 15.77 -11.17
CA LEU A 3 22.57 15.11 -9.96
C LEU A 3 21.44 14.16 -10.37
N TYR A 4 21.64 12.86 -10.14
CA TYR A 4 20.58 11.88 -10.31
C TYR A 4 19.61 12.00 -9.13
N VAL A 5 18.36 12.37 -9.41
CA VAL A 5 17.30 12.33 -8.40
C VAL A 5 16.79 10.90 -8.29
N VAL A 6 16.92 10.30 -7.11
CA VAL A 6 16.34 8.99 -6.82
C VAL A 6 14.82 9.16 -6.72
N ARG A 7 14.08 8.37 -7.50
CA ARG A 7 12.62 8.32 -7.42
C ARG A 7 12.22 7.47 -6.21
N LEU A 8 11.34 8.01 -5.38
CA LEU A 8 10.75 7.28 -4.26
C LEU A 8 9.48 6.56 -4.69
N SER A 9 9.17 5.42 -4.08
CA SER A 9 7.98 4.61 -4.33
C SER A 9 7.57 3.93 -3.03
N VAL A 10 6.33 3.44 -2.96
CA VAL A 10 5.77 2.75 -1.80
C VAL A 10 5.58 1.27 -2.10
N LEU A 11 5.95 0.42 -1.15
CA LEU A 11 5.53 -0.98 -1.07
C LEU A 11 4.69 -1.14 0.19
N ASP A 12 3.39 -1.35 0.00
CA ASP A 12 2.41 -1.54 1.05
C ASP A 12 2.13 -3.03 1.25
N GLN A 13 2.08 -3.46 2.52
CA GLN A 13 1.75 -4.83 2.91
C GLN A 13 0.33 -4.96 3.47
N SER A 14 -0.43 -3.85 3.50
CA SER A 14 -1.74 -3.73 4.13
C SER A 14 -1.73 -4.21 5.59
N PRO A 15 -0.89 -3.63 6.47
CA PRO A 15 -0.79 -4.09 7.85
C PRO A 15 -2.13 -3.95 8.57
N VAL A 16 -2.45 -4.92 9.43
CA VAL A 16 -3.61 -4.88 10.33
C VAL A 16 -3.11 -4.50 11.73
N PRO A 17 -3.18 -3.21 12.13
CA PRO A 17 -2.87 -2.78 13.48
C PRO A 17 -3.64 -3.54 14.55
N GLU A 18 -3.05 -3.66 15.73
CA GLU A 18 -3.73 -4.18 16.91
C GLU A 18 -5.02 -3.39 17.18
N GLY A 19 -6.12 -4.10 17.39
CA GLY A 19 -7.44 -3.51 17.63
C GLY A 19 -8.21 -3.08 16.36
N SER A 20 -7.63 -3.25 15.17
CA SER A 20 -8.31 -3.00 13.90
C SER A 20 -8.71 -4.28 13.16
N THR A 21 -9.47 -4.12 12.10
CA THR A 21 -9.95 -5.18 11.20
C THR A 21 -9.18 -5.18 9.88
N PRO A 22 -9.10 -6.32 9.17
CA PRO A 22 -8.54 -6.37 7.82
C PRO A 22 -9.23 -5.42 6.83
N SER A 23 -10.52 -5.13 7.02
CA SER A 23 -11.24 -4.17 6.18
C SER A 23 -10.78 -2.73 6.41
N GLU A 24 -10.45 -2.36 7.65
CA GLU A 24 -9.85 -1.06 7.95
C GLU A 24 -8.43 -0.96 7.39
N ALA A 25 -7.64 -2.03 7.50
CA ALA A 25 -6.31 -2.08 6.88
C ALA A 25 -6.34 -1.81 5.37
N LEU A 26 -7.26 -2.46 4.64
CA LEU A 26 -7.41 -2.23 3.19
C LEU A 26 -7.89 -0.81 2.87
N ARG A 27 -8.75 -0.20 3.70
CA ARG A 27 -9.13 1.22 3.54
C ARG A 27 -7.93 2.14 3.75
N ASN A 28 -7.12 1.87 4.78
CA ASN A 28 -5.90 2.63 5.03
C ASN A 28 -4.93 2.54 3.85
N SER A 29 -4.82 1.37 3.19
CA SER A 29 -4.02 1.20 1.98
C SER A 29 -4.50 2.06 0.81
N ILE A 30 -5.82 2.18 0.60
CA ILE A 30 -6.41 3.05 -0.43
C ILE A 30 -6.14 4.53 -0.11
N GLU A 31 -6.35 4.94 1.14
CA GLU A 31 -6.07 6.31 1.60
C GLU A 31 -4.58 6.67 1.46
N LEU A 32 -3.69 5.74 1.81
CA LEU A 32 -2.25 5.92 1.65
C LEU A 32 -1.84 6.00 0.18
N ALA A 33 -2.46 5.22 -0.71
CA ALA A 33 -2.21 5.30 -2.14
C ALA A 33 -2.58 6.68 -2.71
N ALA A 34 -3.75 7.21 -2.34
CA ALA A 34 -4.18 8.56 -2.72
C ALA A 34 -3.20 9.63 -2.19
N HIS A 35 -2.80 9.52 -0.93
CA HIS A 35 -1.85 10.47 -0.34
C HIS A 35 -0.44 10.38 -0.97
N ALA A 36 0.03 9.17 -1.30
CA ALA A 36 1.31 8.98 -1.98
C ALA A 36 1.30 9.59 -3.40
N ASP A 37 0.16 9.55 -4.09
CA ASP A 37 -0.04 10.21 -5.39
C ASP A 37 0.05 11.73 -5.25
N GLU A 38 -0.65 12.32 -4.28
CA GLU A 38 -0.57 13.76 -3.97
C GLU A 38 0.87 14.22 -3.67
N LEU A 39 1.66 13.38 -3.01
CA LEU A 39 3.06 13.64 -2.66
C LEU A 39 4.04 13.38 -3.82
N GLY A 40 3.59 12.83 -4.94
CA GLY A 40 4.41 12.59 -6.13
C GLY A 40 5.32 11.37 -6.06
N TYR A 41 4.96 10.34 -5.28
CA TYR A 41 5.66 9.06 -5.33
C TYR A 41 5.52 8.43 -6.71
N TYR A 42 6.59 7.78 -7.18
CA TYR A 42 6.65 7.28 -8.55
C TYR A 42 5.78 6.04 -8.80
N ARG A 43 5.66 5.17 -7.80
CA ARG A 43 4.87 3.94 -7.85
C ARG A 43 4.30 3.62 -6.48
N TYR A 44 3.14 2.98 -6.50
CA TYR A 44 2.53 2.33 -5.36
C TYR A 44 2.36 0.84 -5.68
N TRP A 45 2.87 -0.02 -4.81
CA TRP A 45 2.74 -1.46 -4.92
C TRP A 45 2.07 -2.02 -3.69
N VAL A 46 1.24 -3.04 -3.88
CA VAL A 46 0.63 -3.80 -2.80
C VAL A 46 1.16 -5.24 -2.87
N ALA A 47 1.62 -5.75 -1.74
CA ALA A 47 2.07 -7.13 -1.60
C ALA A 47 0.90 -8.11 -1.38
N GLU A 48 1.13 -9.37 -1.71
CA GLU A 48 0.16 -10.45 -1.54
C GLU A 48 0.52 -11.32 -0.34
N HIS A 49 -0.45 -11.60 0.55
CA HIS A 49 -0.24 -12.46 1.72
C HIS A 49 -1.40 -13.44 1.93
N HIS A 50 -1.08 -14.65 2.36
CA HIS A 50 -2.05 -15.70 2.65
C HIS A 50 -1.88 -16.21 4.09
N GLY A 51 -2.99 -16.31 4.83
CA GLY A 51 -3.00 -16.92 6.17
C GLY A 51 -2.28 -16.14 7.28
N MET A 52 -1.92 -14.87 7.04
CA MET A 52 -1.26 -14.01 8.02
C MET A 52 -2.26 -13.09 8.71
N HIS A 53 -2.43 -13.21 10.04
CA HIS A 53 -3.38 -12.35 10.77
C HIS A 53 -2.99 -10.87 10.81
N GLY A 54 -1.69 -10.56 10.75
CA GLY A 54 -1.19 -9.19 10.84
C GLY A 54 -1.17 -8.42 9.52
N LEU A 55 -1.51 -9.06 8.40
CA LEU A 55 -1.48 -8.47 7.06
C LEU A 55 -2.79 -8.79 6.33
N ALA A 56 -3.34 -7.83 5.60
CA ALA A 56 -4.54 -8.00 4.81
C ALA A 56 -4.21 -8.18 3.31
N GLY A 57 -5.10 -8.86 2.59
CA GLY A 57 -5.06 -8.94 1.12
C GLY A 57 -4.29 -10.13 0.56
N SER A 58 -5.00 -11.00 -0.13
CA SER A 58 -4.47 -12.13 -0.91
C SER A 58 -4.57 -11.93 -2.43
N SER A 59 -5.10 -10.79 -2.87
CA SER A 59 -5.43 -10.50 -4.26
C SER A 59 -5.24 -9.00 -4.53
N PRO A 60 -3.97 -8.54 -4.66
CA PRO A 60 -3.64 -7.12 -4.81
C PRO A 60 -4.36 -6.43 -5.98
N GLU A 61 -4.64 -7.18 -7.05
CA GLU A 61 -5.30 -6.69 -8.26
C GLU A 61 -6.70 -6.11 -8.00
N ILE A 62 -7.37 -6.56 -6.94
CA ILE A 62 -8.70 -6.07 -6.57
C ILE A 62 -8.65 -4.60 -6.13
N LEU A 63 -7.54 -4.16 -5.53
CA LEU A 63 -7.40 -2.78 -5.05
C LEU A 63 -7.22 -1.74 -6.16
N ILE A 64 -6.86 -2.16 -7.38
CA ILE A 64 -6.62 -1.23 -8.51
C ILE A 64 -7.91 -0.52 -8.96
N GLY A 65 -9.08 -1.13 -8.72
CA GLY A 65 -10.38 -0.60 -9.14
C GLY A 65 -11.13 0.22 -8.09
N HIS A 66 -10.51 0.48 -6.93
CA HIS A 66 -11.10 1.20 -5.79
C HIS A 66 -10.54 2.63 -5.70
#